data_AF-A0A2I3GH23-F1
#
_entry.id   AF-A0A2I3GH23-F1
#
_cell.length_a   1.000
_cell.length_b   1.000
_cell.length_c   1.000
_cell.angle_alpha   90.00
_cell.angle_beta   90.00
_cell.angle_gamma   90.00
#
_symmetry.space_group_name_H-M   'P 1'
#
loop_
_entity.id
_entity.type
_entity.pdbx_description
1 polymer ?
#
loop_
_entity_poly.entity_id
_entity_poly.type
_entity_poly.pdbx_seq_one_letter_code
_entity_poly.pdbx_strand_id
1 'polypeptide(L)'
;EKRLCAAAASILGKSADRVNVTIRPGLAMALSGSTEPCAQLSISSIGVVGTAEDNRSHRAHFFEFLTKELALGQDRCAGVVGPEYYSKTIRALHSC
;
A
#
# COMPACT_ATOMS: atom_id res chain seq x y z
N GLU A 1 8.45 -7.99 3.44
CA GLU A 1 8.91 -7.37 2.16
C GLU A 1 8.55 -8.19 0.92
N LYS A 2 9.15 -9.37 0.69
CA LYS A 2 8.95 -10.18 -0.55
C LYS A 2 7.47 -10.48 -0.88
N ARG A 3 6.64 -10.75 0.13
CA ARG A 3 5.19 -10.97 -0.04
C ARG A 3 4.47 -9.75 -0.59
N LEU A 4 4.77 -8.55 -0.06
CA LEU A 4 4.17 -7.29 -0.52
C LEU A 4 4.59 -6.97 -1.96
N CYS A 5 5.84 -7.29 -2.33
CA CYS A 5 6.31 -7.15 -3.72
C CYS A 5 5.54 -8.07 -4.68
N ALA A 6 5.37 -9.35 -4.32
CA ALA A 6 4.59 -10.30 -5.13
C ALA A 6 3.10 -9.92 -5.23
N ALA A 7 2.49 -9.52 -4.11
CA ALA A 7 1.10 -9.04 -4.10
C ALA A 7 0.94 -7.81 -4.99
N ALA A 8 1.85 -6.84 -4.89
CA ALA A 8 1.84 -5.65 -5.71
C ALA A 8 2.00 -5.94 -7.21
N ALA A 9 2.90 -6.85 -7.57
CA ALA A 9 3.08 -7.32 -8.93
C ALA A 9 1.76 -7.88 -9.50
N SER A 10 1.09 -8.73 -8.72
CA SER A 10 -0.21 -9.29 -9.10
C SER A 10 -1.32 -8.24 -9.20
N ILE A 11 -1.45 -7.37 -8.20
CA ILE A 11 -2.53 -6.37 -8.12
C ILE A 11 -2.40 -5.32 -9.23
N LEU A 12 -1.17 -4.88 -9.51
CA LEU A 12 -0.90 -3.83 -10.50
C LEU A 12 -0.67 -4.38 -11.91
N GLY A 13 -0.73 -5.71 -12.12
CA GLY A 13 -0.47 -6.35 -13.41
C GLY A 13 0.96 -6.11 -13.91
N LYS A 14 1.95 -6.11 -13.01
CA LYS A 14 3.34 -5.76 -13.30
C LYS A 14 4.29 -6.87 -12.92
N SER A 15 5.44 -6.91 -13.59
CA SER A 15 6.50 -7.86 -13.23
C SER A 15 7.14 -7.47 -11.89
N ALA A 16 7.40 -8.48 -11.04
CA ALA A 16 7.87 -8.29 -9.67
C ALA A 16 9.28 -7.68 -9.58
N ASP A 17 10.12 -7.88 -10.60
CA ASP A 17 11.44 -7.23 -10.75
C ASP A 17 11.35 -5.71 -10.92
N ARG A 18 10.18 -5.18 -11.31
CA ARG A 18 9.92 -3.75 -11.53
C ARG A 18 9.15 -3.09 -10.39
N VAL A 19 8.93 -3.81 -9.29
CA VAL A 19 8.20 -3.31 -8.12
C VAL A 19 9.20 -2.97 -7.02
N ASN A 20 9.26 -1.69 -6.63
CA ASN A 20 10.03 -1.26 -5.49
C ASN A 20 9.13 -1.16 -4.26
N VAL A 21 9.54 -1.81 -3.16
CA VAL A 21 8.83 -1.78 -1.88
C VAL A 21 9.72 -1.18 -0.81
N THR A 22 9.17 -0.27 -0.01
CA THR A 22 9.80 0.25 1.19
C THR A 22 8.86 0.00 2.38
N ILE A 23 9.37 -0.64 3.42
CA ILE A 23 8.63 -0.88 4.67
C ILE A 23 9.32 -0.11 5.80
N ARG A 24 8.56 0.72 6.52
CA ARG A 24 9.05 1.45 7.70
C ARG A 24 8.19 1.07 8.91
N PRO A 25 8.59 0.05 9.67
CA PRO A 25 7.89 -0.33 10.90
C PRO A 25 8.29 0.57 12.07
N GLY A 26 7.50 0.51 13.14
CA GLY A 26 7.78 1.14 14.44
C GLY A 26 7.76 2.66 14.45
N LEU A 27 6.97 3.24 13.55
CA LEU A 27 6.76 4.68 13.53
C LEU A 27 5.72 5.09 14.57
N ALA A 28 5.93 6.23 15.24
CA ALA A 28 4.87 6.90 15.98
C ALA A 28 3.88 7.47 14.96
N MET A 29 2.68 6.89 14.87
CA MET A 29 1.64 7.28 13.93
C MET A 29 0.32 7.46 14.66
N ALA A 30 -0.48 8.41 14.19
CA ALA A 30 -1.87 8.56 14.58
C ALA A 30 -2.73 8.49 13.32
N LEU A 31 -3.72 7.59 13.31
CA LEU A 31 -4.70 7.47 12.25
C LEU A 31 -6.09 7.70 12.82
N SER A 32 -6.84 8.63 12.19
CA SER A 32 -8.16 9.05 12.64
C SER A 32 -8.19 9.51 14.11
N GLY A 33 -7.10 10.14 14.57
CA GLY A 33 -6.95 10.63 15.95
C GLY A 33 -6.54 9.57 16.98
N SER A 34 -6.38 8.30 16.60
CA SER A 34 -5.95 7.20 17.48
C SER A 34 -4.53 6.73 17.14
N THR A 35 -3.72 6.49 18.18
CA THR A 35 -2.36 5.92 18.08
C THR A 35 -2.34 4.40 18.20
N GLU A 36 -3.49 3.72 18.15
CA GLU A 36 -3.53 2.26 18.05
C GLU A 36 -2.79 1.77 16.79
N PRO A 37 -2.41 0.49 16.73
CA PRO A 37 -1.78 -0.10 15.55
C PRO A 37 -2.48 0.32 14.25
N CYS A 38 -1.72 0.89 13.33
CA CYS A 38 -2.22 1.35 12.03
C CYS A 38 -1.14 1.25 10.96
N ALA A 39 -1.60 1.23 9.71
CA ALA A 39 -0.74 1.21 8.54
C ALA A 39 -1.11 2.31 7.54
N GLN A 40 -0.09 2.86 6.90
CA GLN A 40 -0.26 3.78 5.78
C GLN A 40 0.42 3.21 4.53
N LEU A 41 -0.32 3.19 3.43
CA LEU A 41 0.13 2.72 2.13
C LEU A 41 0.19 3.89 1.13
N SER A 42 1.31 4.02 0.44
CA SER A 42 1.42 4.90 -0.73
C SER A 42 1.77 4.06 -1.94
N ILE A 43 0.93 4.12 -2.97
CA ILE A 43 1.13 3.41 -4.23
C ILE A 43 1.31 4.44 -5.32
N SER A 44 2.45 4.36 -5.99
CA SER A 44 2.80 5.23 -7.09
C SER A 44 3.23 4.40 -8.28
N SER A 45 2.64 4.68 -9.44
CA SER A 45 2.71 3.77 -10.58
C SER A 45 2.47 4.48 -11.91
N ILE A 46 3.19 4.09 -12.96
CA ILE A 46 2.97 4.60 -14.32
C ILE A 46 1.90 3.75 -15.01
N GLY A 47 0.85 4.40 -15.55
CA GLY A 47 -0.12 3.82 -16.49
C GLY A 47 -1.20 2.89 -15.94
N VAL A 48 -1.22 2.62 -14.62
CA VAL A 48 -2.19 1.68 -13.99
C VAL A 48 -2.88 2.25 -12.75
N VAL A 49 -2.68 3.53 -12.45
CA VAL A 49 -3.30 4.22 -11.30
C VAL A 49 -3.89 5.57 -11.71
N GLY A 50 -4.17 5.71 -13.01
CA GLY A 50 -4.61 6.96 -13.63
C GLY A 50 -6.11 7.21 -13.55
N THR A 51 -6.91 6.18 -13.26
CA THR A 51 -8.37 6.29 -13.15
C THR A 51 -8.84 6.03 -11.72
N ALA A 52 -9.97 6.63 -11.36
CA ALA A 52 -10.59 6.40 -10.05
C ALA A 52 -11.04 4.95 -9.85
N GLU A 53 -11.40 4.26 -10.93
CA GLU A 53 -11.88 2.88 -10.93
C GLU A 53 -10.73 1.88 -10.70
N ASP A 54 -9.61 2.05 -11.41
CA ASP A 54 -8.38 1.29 -11.16
C ASP A 54 -7.93 1.47 -9.72
N ASN A 55 -7.90 2.73 -9.26
CA ASN A 55 -7.47 3.06 -7.90
C ASN A 55 -8.39 2.44 -6.85
N ARG A 56 -9.71 2.37 -7.09
CA ARG A 56 -10.66 1.71 -6.19
C ARG A 56 -10.38 0.20 -6.12
N SER A 57 -10.23 -0.46 -7.26
CA SER A 57 -9.95 -1.89 -7.35
C SER A 57 -8.62 -2.26 -6.68
N HIS A 58 -7.54 -1.56 -7.04
CA HIS A 58 -6.23 -1.76 -6.44
C HIS A 58 -6.24 -1.52 -4.94
N ARG A 59 -6.87 -0.43 -4.48
CA ARG A 59 -6.98 -0.12 -3.06
C ARG A 59 -7.69 -1.23 -2.29
N ALA A 60 -8.77 -1.80 -2.82
CA ALA A 60 -9.47 -2.92 -2.19
C ALA A 60 -8.56 -4.13 -2.00
N HIS A 61 -7.85 -4.56 -3.05
CA HIS A 61 -6.95 -5.72 -2.96
C HIS A 61 -5.75 -5.49 -2.04
N PHE A 62 -5.15 -4.30 -2.05
CA PHE A 62 -4.05 -3.98 -1.14
C PHE A 62 -4.50 -3.90 0.31
N PHE A 63 -5.69 -3.35 0.58
CA PHE A 63 -6.24 -3.30 1.94
C PHE A 63 -6.56 -4.69 2.46
N GLU A 64 -7.13 -5.56 1.64
CA GLU A 64 -7.36 -6.96 2.01
C GLU A 64 -6.05 -7.68 2.35
N PHE A 65 -5.01 -7.49 1.53
CA PHE A 65 -3.69 -8.06 1.80
C PHE A 65 -3.08 -7.54 3.11
N LEU A 66 -3.09 -6.22 3.35
CA LEU A 66 -2.48 -5.61 4.53
C LEU A 66 -3.21 -5.95 5.82
N THR A 67 -4.55 -5.92 5.81
CA THR A 67 -5.35 -6.28 7.00
C THR A 67 -5.10 -7.71 7.44
N LYS A 68 -4.91 -8.64 6.50
CA LYS A 68 -4.53 -10.04 6.78
C LYS A 68 -3.09 -10.17 7.29
N GLU A 69 -2.11 -9.55 6.63
CA GLU A 69 -0.69 -9.69 7.01
C GLU A 69 -0.33 -8.96 8.31
N LEU A 70 -1.03 -7.86 8.63
CA LEU A 70 -0.76 -7.02 9.81
C LEU A 70 -1.77 -7.20 10.95
N ALA A 71 -2.78 -8.05 10.76
CA ALA A 71 -3.88 -8.25 11.72
C ALA A 71 -4.57 -6.93 12.13
N LEU A 72 -4.78 -6.03 11.16
CA LEU A 72 -5.40 -4.72 11.36
C LEU A 72 -6.85 -4.70 10.86
N GLY A 73 -7.69 -3.89 11.50
CA GLY A 73 -9.00 -3.51 10.97
C GLY A 73 -8.87 -2.69 9.68
N GLN A 74 -9.89 -2.72 8.81
CA GLN A 74 -9.90 -1.92 7.58
C GLN A 74 -9.84 -0.40 7.87
N ASP A 75 -10.41 0.03 8.99
CA ASP A 75 -10.39 1.40 9.50
C ASP A 75 -9.00 1.83 9.99
N ARG A 76 -8.10 0.87 10.26
CA ARG A 76 -6.71 1.09 10.68
C ARG A 76 -5.72 1.11 9.52
N CYS A 77 -6.20 1.03 8.27
CA CYS A 77 -5.39 1.16 7.07
C CYS A 77 -5.77 2.44 6.31
N ALA A 78 -4.79 3.28 6.00
CA ALA A 78 -4.98 4.43 5.11
C ALA A 78 -4.11 4.29 3.86
N GLY A 79 -4.61 4.72 2.71
CA GLY A 79 -3.86 4.56 1.47
C GLY A 79 -4.12 5.68 0.46
N VAL A 80 -3.04 6.13 -0.19
CA VAL A 80 -3.08 7.07 -1.31
C VAL A 80 -2.54 6.37 -2.55
N VAL A 81 -3.32 6.43 -3.62
CA VAL A 81 -2.98 5.87 -4.94
C VAL A 81 -2.94 7.02 -5.93
N GLY A 82 -1.83 7.18 -6.63
CA GLY A 82 -1.69 8.26 -7.60
C GLY A 82 -0.54 8.03 -8.59
N PRO A 83 -0.55 8.75 -9.71
CA PRO A 83 0.52 8.67 -10.71
C PRO A 83 1.85 9.17 -10.13
N GLU A 84 2.96 8.45 -10.37
CA GLU A 84 4.32 8.95 -10.17
C GLU A 84 4.92 9.37 -11.50
N TYR A 85 5.70 10.47 -11.52
CA TYR A 85 6.39 10.95 -12.71
C TYR A 85 7.77 10.30 -12.94
N TYR A 86 8.32 9.56 -11.97
CA TYR A 86 9.70 9.05 -12.05
C TYR A 86 9.92 7.58 -11.62
N SER A 87 9.03 6.95 -10.86
CA SER A 87 9.26 5.62 -10.28
C SER A 87 7.96 4.81 -10.13
N LYS A 88 8.08 3.52 -9.81
CA LYS A 88 6.96 2.68 -9.35
C LYS A 88 7.27 2.27 -7.92
N THR A 89 6.71 2.97 -6.96
CA THR A 89 7.08 2.86 -5.55
C THR A 89 5.88 2.50 -4.69
N ILE A 90 6.04 1.47 -3.84
CA ILE A 90 5.09 1.13 -2.79
C ILE A 90 5.75 1.39 -1.45
N ARG A 91 5.17 2.29 -0.66
CA ARG A 91 5.61 2.56 0.71
C ARG A 91 4.56 2.07 1.69
N ALA A 92 4.94 1.14 2.55
CA ALA A 92 4.14 0.69 3.68
C ALA A 92 4.76 1.20 4.99
N LEU A 93 4.01 2.00 5.73
CA LEU A 93 4.35 2.48 7.06
C LEU A 93 3.49 1.71 8.06
N HIS A 94 4.07 1.32 9.19
CA HIS A 94 3.38 0.56 10.23
C HIS A 94 3.78 1.10 11.61
N SER A 95 2.80 1.37 12.47
CA SER A 95 3.07 1.72 13.87
C SER A 95 3.42 0.48 14.69
N CYS A 96 4.23 0.64 15.74
CA CYS A 96 4.44 -0.44 16.72
C CYS A 96 3.15 -0.74 17.49
#